data_AF-A0A2N2HJX3-F1
#
_entry.id   AF-A0A2N2HJX3-F1
#
_cell.length_a   1.000
_cell.length_b   1.000
_cell.length_c   1.000
_cell.angle_alpha   90.00
_cell.angle_beta   90.00
_cell.angle_gamma   90.00
#
_symmetry.space_group_name_H-M   'P 1'
#
loop_
_entity.id
_entity.type
_entity.pdbx_description
1 polymer ?
#
loop_
_entity_poly.entity_id
_entity_poly.type
_entity_poly.pdbx_seq_one_letter_code
_entity_poly.pdbx_strand_id
1 'polypeptide(L)'
;MPLKQSFSNFLHLMISSPYNVQRTWQIEQQCPQCGAPVILDETERLFLCGYCRTKLYLASAGPFRYYIPPPLPDRGILFIPYWRLKGLAYRMADLEFQNRFVDTNILALDTAGPPTSLGLRPQAMKLRFVSAKTEGRFLATGRLPREAASRFDTDGRPTHLTEQSYIGETVSIIYAPVYLEGNFLHDAILRKPLPDCGKEARNTLLTLPNAAPWQVRFVSTLCPHCGWDMEGERDALVMTCRNCSSAWSCDEEEFRPVPFHYLKSPSEAFIYLPFWRLSARFEGVPMDSIADLIRLGNLPRVATPALEAAPVHFWSPAFKVNPALFIRWARQMTVFQPDETAMGNLPKVPAHPVTLPLCEAFETIPITMASIAANKRMFLAGLPDVRIHPGESRLVYHPFVLRQNELVHATMGLTVDRRALSFGGFL
;
A
#
# COMPACT_ATOMS: atom_id res chain seq x y z
N MET A 1 47.23 -4.42 -6.76
CA MET A 1 46.60 -5.73 -7.04
C MET A 1 46.78 -6.60 -5.81
N PRO A 2 45.79 -7.30 -5.22
CA PRO A 2 44.36 -7.41 -5.50
C PRO A 2 43.49 -6.98 -4.28
N LEU A 3 42.66 -5.94 -4.42
CA LEU A 3 41.65 -5.57 -3.40
C LEU A 3 40.31 -5.12 -4.03
N LYS A 4 40.22 -5.16 -5.36
CA LYS A 4 39.03 -4.75 -6.12
C LYS A 4 38.06 -5.90 -6.48
N GLN A 5 38.44 -7.16 -6.23
CA GLN A 5 37.58 -8.32 -6.54
C GLN A 5 36.66 -8.76 -5.39
N SER A 6 36.87 -8.27 -4.15
CA SER A 6 36.05 -8.70 -3.00
C SER A 6 34.73 -7.93 -2.85
N PHE A 7 34.59 -6.73 -3.42
CA PHE A 7 33.35 -5.94 -3.34
C PHE A 7 32.30 -6.33 -4.38
N SER A 8 32.71 -6.85 -5.54
CA SER A 8 31.79 -7.30 -6.58
C SER A 8 31.05 -8.60 -6.20
N ASN A 9 31.68 -9.45 -5.39
CA ASN A 9 31.06 -10.71 -4.94
C ASN A 9 30.06 -10.51 -3.79
N PHE A 10 30.15 -9.40 -3.04
CA PHE A 10 29.22 -9.11 -1.94
C PHE A 10 27.84 -8.65 -2.44
N LEU A 11 27.79 -8.02 -3.63
CA LEU A 11 26.52 -7.62 -4.27
C LEU A 11 25.81 -8.81 -4.95
N HIS A 12 26.58 -9.81 -5.41
CA HIS A 12 26.03 -11.00 -6.08
C HIS A 12 25.44 -12.04 -5.11
N LEU A 13 25.92 -12.09 -3.87
CA LEU A 13 25.48 -13.02 -2.83
C LEU A 13 24.19 -12.60 -2.09
N MET A 14 23.66 -11.40 -2.37
CA MET A 14 22.32 -10.96 -1.93
C MET A 14 21.20 -11.37 -2.92
N ILE A 15 21.52 -12.03 -4.05
CA ILE A 15 20.54 -12.39 -5.10
C ILE A 15 20.16 -13.88 -5.09
N SER A 16 20.79 -14.73 -4.27
CA SER A 16 20.44 -16.15 -4.18
C SER A 16 19.94 -16.52 -2.78
N SER A 17 18.69 -16.15 -2.48
CA SER A 17 17.91 -16.82 -1.43
C SER A 17 17.21 -18.04 -2.07
N PRO A 18 17.54 -19.29 -1.71
CA PRO A 18 16.82 -20.47 -2.13
C PRO A 18 15.66 -20.69 -1.17
N TYR A 19 14.76 -19.73 -1.08
CA TYR A 19 13.46 -19.92 -0.44
C TYR A 19 12.41 -19.58 -1.47
N ASN A 20 11.59 -20.58 -1.73
CA ASN A 20 10.48 -20.63 -2.66
C ASN A 20 9.51 -19.48 -2.34
N VAL A 21 9.80 -18.27 -2.85
CA VAL A 21 8.84 -17.18 -2.92
C VAL A 21 7.74 -17.75 -3.80
N GLN A 22 6.57 -18.04 -3.24
CA GLN A 22 5.37 -18.35 -4.01
C GLN A 22 5.03 -17.10 -4.85
N ARG A 23 5.75 -16.93 -5.98
CA ARG A 23 5.47 -15.94 -7.01
C ARG A 23 4.18 -16.37 -7.68
N THR A 24 3.08 -15.81 -7.21
CA THR A 24 1.74 -16.22 -7.61
C THR A 24 1.16 -15.29 -8.67
N TRP A 25 1.54 -14.01 -8.72
CA TRP A 25 0.99 -13.08 -9.70
C TRP A 25 2.00 -12.74 -10.79
N GLN A 26 1.55 -12.72 -12.04
CA GLN A 26 2.39 -12.38 -13.19
C GLN A 26 1.61 -11.42 -14.08
N ILE A 27 2.05 -10.17 -14.14
CA ILE A 27 1.46 -9.16 -15.04
C ILE A 27 2.37 -9.05 -16.26
N GLU A 28 1.89 -9.52 -17.41
CA GLU A 28 2.56 -9.37 -18.69
C GLU A 28 2.40 -7.95 -19.20
N GLN A 29 3.52 -7.29 -19.44
CA GLN A 29 3.57 -5.97 -20.05
C GLN A 29 4.68 -5.94 -21.11
N GLN A 30 4.39 -5.35 -22.27
CA GLN A 30 5.44 -5.05 -23.26
C GLN A 30 6.09 -3.72 -22.90
N CYS A 31 7.42 -3.65 -23.09
CA CYS A 31 8.15 -2.42 -22.92
C CYS A 31 7.64 -1.35 -23.90
N PRO A 32 7.19 -0.17 -23.42
CA PRO A 32 6.69 0.88 -24.30
C PRO A 32 7.78 1.47 -25.21
N GLN A 33 9.06 1.22 -24.91
CA GLN A 33 10.18 1.72 -25.69
C GLN A 33 10.73 0.72 -26.72
N CYS A 34 10.81 -0.58 -26.40
CA CYS A 34 11.43 -1.57 -27.30
C CYS A 34 10.55 -2.80 -27.61
N GLY A 35 9.33 -2.88 -27.08
CA GLY A 35 8.41 -4.00 -27.30
C GLY A 35 8.77 -5.29 -26.55
N ALA A 36 9.93 -5.37 -25.89
CA ALA A 36 10.36 -6.57 -25.18
C ALA A 36 9.39 -6.96 -24.05
N PRO A 37 9.17 -8.26 -23.82
CA PRO A 37 8.27 -8.72 -22.76
C PRO A 37 8.90 -8.48 -21.39
N VAL A 38 8.09 -7.97 -20.47
CA VAL A 38 8.44 -7.77 -19.06
C VAL A 38 7.32 -8.37 -18.20
N ILE A 39 7.71 -9.07 -17.14
CA ILE A 39 6.79 -9.61 -16.13
C ILE A 39 6.94 -8.75 -14.89
N LEU A 40 5.82 -8.21 -14.44
CA LEU A 40 5.71 -7.40 -13.23
C LEU A 40 4.97 -8.19 -12.15
N ASP A 41 5.33 -7.93 -10.90
CA ASP A 41 4.58 -8.38 -9.72
C ASP A 41 3.44 -7.38 -9.38
N GLU A 42 2.47 -7.83 -8.57
CA GLU A 42 1.25 -7.08 -8.22
C GLU A 42 1.51 -5.69 -7.61
N THR A 43 2.55 -5.58 -6.79
CA THR A 43 2.90 -4.36 -6.03
C THR A 43 3.91 -3.48 -6.77
N GLU A 44 4.43 -3.91 -7.92
CA GLU A 44 5.44 -3.14 -8.63
C GLU A 44 4.87 -1.79 -9.11
N ARG A 45 5.67 -0.75 -8.90
CA ARG A 45 5.48 0.62 -9.35
C ARG A 45 6.61 1.07 -10.26
N LEU A 46 7.73 0.35 -10.31
CA LEU A 46 8.81 0.60 -11.25
C LEU A 46 8.92 -0.50 -12.29
N PHE A 47 8.71 -0.09 -13.54
CA PHE A 47 8.99 -0.88 -14.72
C PHE A 47 10.47 -0.81 -15.07
N LEU A 48 11.13 -1.97 -15.10
CA LEU A 48 12.55 -2.10 -15.47
C LEU A 48 12.67 -3.05 -16.66
N CYS A 49 13.07 -2.54 -17.82
CA CYS A 49 13.29 -3.37 -18.99
C CYS A 49 14.69 -4.00 -18.98
N GLY A 50 14.79 -5.33 -18.96
CA GLY A 50 16.08 -6.02 -19.08
C GLY A 50 16.80 -5.85 -20.43
N TYR A 51 16.08 -5.39 -21.47
CA TYR A 51 16.60 -5.26 -22.83
C TYR A 51 17.13 -3.86 -23.13
N CYS A 52 16.26 -2.85 -23.14
CA CYS A 52 16.66 -1.46 -23.39
C CYS A 52 17.10 -0.70 -22.13
N ARG A 53 17.02 -1.33 -20.94
CA ARG A 53 17.39 -0.74 -19.64
C ARG A 53 16.59 0.50 -19.24
N THR A 54 15.48 0.78 -19.91
CA THR A 54 14.59 1.87 -19.52
C THR A 54 13.97 1.60 -18.15
N LYS A 55 13.85 2.68 -17.36
CA LYS A 55 13.24 2.69 -16.03
C LYS A 55 12.08 3.68 -16.03
N LEU A 56 10.87 3.16 -15.89
CA LEU A 56 9.63 3.94 -15.96
C LEU A 56 8.82 3.70 -14.69
N TYR A 57 8.17 4.73 -14.19
CA TYR A 57 7.22 4.63 -13.10
C TYR A 57 5.83 4.30 -13.64
N LEU A 58 5.15 3.35 -13.02
CA LEU A 58 3.79 2.93 -13.34
C LEU A 58 2.81 3.80 -12.54
N ALA A 59 2.12 4.68 -13.24
CA ALA A 59 1.13 5.58 -12.65
C ALA A 59 -0.26 5.29 -13.22
N SER A 60 -1.30 5.61 -12.43
CA SER A 60 -2.69 5.49 -12.87
C SER A 60 -3.61 6.43 -12.12
N ALA A 61 -4.67 6.86 -12.80
CA ALA A 61 -5.83 7.44 -12.14
C ALA A 61 -6.63 6.32 -11.47
N GLY A 62 -6.61 6.30 -10.12
CA GLY A 62 -7.25 5.26 -9.31
C GLY A 62 -6.54 3.90 -9.35
N PRO A 63 -7.21 2.82 -8.91
CA PRO A 63 -6.59 1.49 -8.77
C PRO A 63 -6.19 0.90 -10.13
N PHE A 64 -5.10 0.12 -10.13
CA PHE A 64 -4.70 -0.63 -11.32
C PHE A 64 -5.80 -1.59 -11.78
N ARG A 65 -6.00 -1.65 -13.09
CA ARG A 65 -6.99 -2.52 -13.73
C ARG A 65 -6.29 -3.57 -14.59
N TYR A 66 -6.58 -4.82 -14.29
CA TYR A 66 -6.05 -5.99 -14.96
C TYR A 66 -7.17 -6.79 -15.60
N TYR A 67 -6.87 -7.55 -16.65
CA TYR A 67 -7.79 -8.55 -17.19
C TYR A 67 -7.09 -9.89 -17.37
N ILE A 68 -7.87 -10.96 -17.29
CA ILE A 68 -7.41 -12.30 -17.66
C ILE A 68 -7.61 -12.44 -19.18
N PRO A 69 -6.54 -12.65 -19.97
CA PRO A 69 -6.66 -12.80 -21.41
C PRO A 69 -7.53 -14.01 -21.78
N PRO A 70 -8.59 -13.84 -22.60
CA PRO A 70 -9.39 -14.96 -23.06
C PRO A 70 -8.59 -15.83 -24.03
N PRO A 71 -8.76 -17.17 -24.03
CA PRO A 71 -8.13 -18.05 -25.03
C PRO A 71 -8.63 -17.81 -26.46
N LEU A 72 -9.83 -17.25 -26.62
CA LEU A 72 -10.49 -16.97 -27.90
C LEU A 72 -11.05 -15.54 -27.87
N PRO A 73 -10.35 -14.54 -28.42
CA PRO A 73 -10.75 -13.13 -28.32
C PRO A 73 -12.00 -12.77 -29.15
N ASP A 74 -12.27 -13.49 -30.24
CA ASP A 74 -13.26 -13.09 -31.26
C ASP A 74 -14.74 -13.33 -30.88
N ARG A 75 -15.04 -13.80 -29.65
CA ARG A 75 -16.40 -14.20 -29.25
C ARG A 75 -17.27 -13.09 -28.63
N GLY A 76 -16.96 -11.81 -28.88
CA GLY A 76 -17.72 -10.71 -28.27
C GLY A 76 -17.66 -10.77 -26.74
N ILE A 77 -16.44 -10.73 -26.20
CA ILE A 77 -16.16 -10.96 -24.78
C ILE A 77 -16.75 -9.84 -23.91
N LEU A 78 -17.40 -10.25 -22.82
CA LEU A 78 -17.84 -9.39 -21.72
C LEU A 78 -16.90 -9.62 -20.53
N PHE A 79 -16.43 -8.55 -19.90
CA PHE A 79 -15.48 -8.59 -18.80
C PHE A 79 -16.16 -8.18 -17.49
N ILE A 80 -16.22 -9.12 -16.56
CA ILE A 80 -16.84 -8.94 -15.24
C ILE A 80 -15.78 -8.47 -14.22
N PRO A 81 -16.00 -7.34 -13.52
CA PRO A 81 -15.04 -6.80 -12.57
C PRO A 81 -15.08 -7.50 -11.21
N TYR A 82 -13.90 -7.74 -10.65
CA TYR A 82 -13.66 -8.23 -9.30
C TYR A 82 -12.68 -7.31 -8.58
N TRP A 83 -12.99 -6.94 -7.34
CA TRP A 83 -12.05 -6.27 -6.45
C TRP A 83 -11.01 -7.25 -5.98
N ARG A 84 -9.74 -6.93 -6.20
CA ARG A 84 -8.58 -7.57 -5.60
C ARG A 84 -8.16 -6.74 -4.40
N LEU A 85 -8.17 -7.36 -3.22
CA LEU A 85 -7.76 -6.73 -1.96
C LEU A 85 -6.67 -7.57 -1.34
N LYS A 86 -5.50 -6.95 -1.13
CA LYS A 86 -4.35 -7.59 -0.49
C LYS A 86 -3.69 -6.64 0.50
N GLY A 87 -3.74 -6.92 1.79
CA GLY A 87 -3.24 -5.99 2.79
C GLY A 87 -3.59 -6.35 4.22
N LEU A 88 -3.53 -5.37 5.10
CA LEU A 88 -3.84 -5.54 6.51
C LEU A 88 -5.13 -4.81 6.84
N ALA A 89 -6.08 -5.53 7.42
CA ALA A 89 -7.27 -4.95 8.02
C ALA A 89 -7.09 -4.82 9.52
N TYR A 90 -7.44 -3.66 10.05
CA TYR A 90 -7.43 -3.35 11.48
C TYR A 90 -8.85 -3.11 11.95
N ARG A 91 -9.20 -3.72 13.08
CA ARG A 91 -10.49 -3.55 13.75
C ARG A 91 -10.27 -3.39 15.24
N MET A 92 -11.06 -2.54 15.87
CA MET A 92 -11.23 -2.54 17.32
C MET A 92 -12.45 -3.38 17.67
N ALA A 93 -12.27 -4.44 18.46
CA ALA A 93 -13.37 -5.26 18.97
C ALA A 93 -13.10 -5.58 20.44
N ASP A 94 -14.12 -5.48 21.30
CA ASP A 94 -14.02 -5.74 22.74
C ASP A 94 -12.86 -4.98 23.45
N LEU A 95 -12.58 -3.74 23.02
CA LEU A 95 -11.47 -2.89 23.50
C LEU A 95 -10.05 -3.39 23.15
N GLU A 96 -9.95 -4.40 22.29
CA GLU A 96 -8.71 -4.94 21.76
C GLU A 96 -8.55 -4.66 20.26
N PHE A 97 -7.29 -4.43 19.85
CA PHE A 97 -6.96 -4.34 18.44
C PHE A 97 -6.86 -5.72 17.84
N GLN A 98 -7.79 -6.03 16.96
CA GLN A 98 -7.72 -7.18 16.09
C GLN A 98 -7.12 -6.77 14.75
N ASN A 99 -6.25 -7.62 14.23
CA ASN A 99 -5.67 -7.44 12.91
C ASN A 99 -5.79 -8.73 12.12
N ARG A 100 -5.91 -8.60 10.80
CA ARG A 100 -5.96 -9.74 9.90
C ARG A 100 -5.31 -9.40 8.57
N PHE A 101 -4.61 -10.37 8.01
CA PHE A 101 -4.19 -10.32 6.62
C PHE A 101 -5.38 -10.63 5.71
N VAL A 102 -5.63 -9.74 4.76
CA VAL A 102 -6.65 -9.87 3.72
C VAL A 102 -5.93 -10.20 2.42
N ASP A 103 -6.32 -11.31 1.79
CA ASP A 103 -5.94 -11.68 0.43
C ASP A 103 -7.20 -12.29 -0.20
N THR A 104 -7.94 -11.48 -0.94
CA THR A 104 -9.21 -11.90 -1.54
C THR A 104 -9.46 -11.26 -2.89
N ASN A 105 -10.35 -11.91 -3.65
CA ASN A 105 -10.91 -11.44 -4.92
C ASN A 105 -12.42 -11.57 -4.83
N ILE A 106 -13.16 -10.46 -4.89
CA ILE A 106 -14.61 -10.44 -4.65
C ILE A 106 -15.32 -9.73 -5.80
N LEU A 107 -16.48 -10.24 -6.20
CA LEU A 107 -17.30 -9.63 -7.26
C LEU A 107 -17.57 -8.15 -6.97
N ALA A 108 -17.25 -7.28 -7.93
CA ALA A 108 -17.40 -5.84 -7.78
C ALA A 108 -18.77 -5.31 -8.27
N LEU A 109 -19.65 -6.21 -8.73
CA LEU A 109 -20.99 -5.87 -9.20
C LEU A 109 -22.04 -6.00 -8.10
N ASP A 110 -23.09 -5.18 -8.19
CA ASP A 110 -24.27 -5.26 -7.32
C ASP A 110 -25.37 -6.13 -7.95
N THR A 111 -25.00 -7.33 -8.40
CA THR A 111 -25.92 -8.22 -9.14
C THR A 111 -25.70 -9.68 -8.78
N ALA A 112 -26.77 -10.47 -8.76
CA ALA A 112 -26.68 -11.93 -8.71
C ALA A 112 -26.22 -12.53 -10.05
N GLY A 113 -25.73 -13.77 -10.03
CA GLY A 113 -25.40 -14.55 -11.23
C GLY A 113 -23.91 -14.90 -11.35
N PRO A 114 -22.99 -13.92 -11.46
CA PRO A 114 -21.57 -14.21 -11.48
C PRO A 114 -21.07 -14.83 -10.16
N PRO A 115 -20.02 -15.68 -10.21
CA PRO A 115 -19.39 -16.21 -9.00
C PRO A 115 -18.93 -15.07 -8.07
N THR A 116 -19.09 -15.27 -6.77
CA THR A 116 -18.71 -14.25 -5.76
C THR A 116 -17.20 -14.02 -5.66
N SER A 117 -16.38 -14.98 -6.12
CA SER A 117 -14.93 -14.91 -6.12
C SER A 117 -14.31 -15.58 -7.35
N LEU A 118 -13.11 -15.14 -7.73
CA LEU A 118 -12.27 -15.78 -8.76
C LEU A 118 -11.47 -16.97 -8.24
N GLY A 119 -11.50 -17.25 -6.92
CA GLY A 119 -10.66 -18.27 -6.30
C GLY A 119 -9.17 -17.99 -6.55
N LEU A 120 -8.43 -19.03 -6.96
CA LEU A 120 -6.98 -18.99 -7.17
C LEU A 120 -6.55 -18.59 -8.60
N ARG A 121 -7.48 -18.20 -9.47
CA ARG A 121 -7.19 -17.95 -10.89
C ARG A 121 -6.18 -16.83 -11.11
N PRO A 122 -6.25 -15.68 -10.41
CA PRO A 122 -5.24 -14.64 -10.57
C PRO A 122 -3.83 -15.12 -10.20
N GLN A 123 -3.72 -16.08 -9.28
CA GLN A 123 -2.46 -16.70 -8.88
C GLN A 123 -1.93 -17.78 -9.86
N ALA A 124 -2.76 -18.22 -10.81
CA ALA A 124 -2.44 -19.31 -11.73
C ALA A 124 -2.29 -18.83 -13.18
N MET A 125 -2.61 -17.57 -13.46
CA MET A 125 -2.69 -17.03 -14.81
C MET A 125 -1.89 -15.75 -14.94
N LYS A 126 -1.44 -15.49 -16.18
CA LYS A 126 -0.79 -14.23 -16.51
C LYS A 126 -1.84 -13.17 -16.83
N LEU A 127 -1.81 -12.08 -16.09
CA LEU A 127 -2.70 -10.94 -16.25
C LEU A 127 -2.08 -9.92 -17.19
N ARG A 128 -2.91 -9.02 -17.73
CA ARG A 128 -2.46 -7.86 -18.52
C ARG A 128 -3.18 -6.61 -18.06
N PHE A 129 -2.55 -5.44 -18.21
CA PHE A 129 -3.23 -4.18 -17.96
C PHE A 129 -4.38 -3.96 -18.93
N VAL A 130 -5.50 -3.43 -18.43
CA VAL A 130 -6.57 -2.93 -19.29
C VAL A 130 -6.02 -1.76 -20.12
N SER A 131 -6.36 -1.74 -21.40
CA SER A 131 -5.99 -0.67 -22.32
C SER A 131 -7.17 -0.32 -23.22
N ALA A 132 -7.18 0.88 -23.78
CA ALA A 132 -8.18 1.29 -24.77
C ALA A 132 -8.16 0.45 -26.06
N LYS A 133 -7.08 -0.32 -26.30
CA LYS A 133 -6.94 -1.23 -27.44
C LYS A 133 -7.46 -2.64 -27.16
N THR A 134 -7.84 -2.93 -25.92
CA THR A 134 -8.31 -4.27 -25.56
C THR A 134 -9.75 -4.44 -26.05
N GLU A 135 -9.96 -5.40 -26.96
CA GLU A 135 -11.30 -5.72 -27.46
C GLU A 135 -12.19 -6.35 -26.38
N GLY A 136 -13.50 -6.10 -26.49
CA GLY A 136 -14.51 -6.58 -25.55
C GLY A 136 -15.15 -5.47 -24.73
N ARG A 137 -16.20 -5.82 -23.98
CA ARG A 137 -16.96 -4.88 -23.15
C ARG A 137 -16.59 -5.04 -21.68
N PHE A 138 -16.04 -3.99 -21.08
CA PHE A 138 -15.68 -3.95 -19.66
C PHE A 138 -16.81 -3.33 -18.85
N LEU A 139 -17.34 -4.05 -17.85
CA LEU A 139 -18.40 -3.53 -16.98
C LEU A 139 -17.83 -2.63 -15.89
N ALA A 140 -18.55 -1.55 -15.55
CA ALA A 140 -18.20 -0.72 -14.41
C ALA A 140 -18.44 -1.48 -13.09
N THR A 141 -17.70 -1.11 -12.05
CA THR A 141 -17.94 -1.60 -10.68
C THR A 141 -19.26 -1.05 -10.16
N GLY A 142 -20.06 -1.91 -9.53
CA GLY A 142 -21.35 -1.54 -8.91
C GLY A 142 -21.29 -1.32 -7.41
N ARG A 143 -20.19 -1.71 -6.74
CA ARG A 143 -19.98 -1.53 -5.29
C ARG A 143 -18.57 -1.05 -4.99
N LEU A 144 -18.38 -0.37 -3.87
CA LEU A 144 -17.06 0.08 -3.42
C LEU A 144 -16.25 -1.08 -2.83
N PRO A 145 -14.90 -1.02 -2.85
CA PRO A 145 -14.04 -2.10 -2.33
C PRO A 145 -14.40 -2.51 -0.89
N ARG A 146 -14.58 -1.53 -0.01
CA ARG A 146 -14.96 -1.71 1.41
C ARG A 146 -16.31 -2.41 1.61
N GLU A 147 -17.27 -2.16 0.71
CA GLU A 147 -18.60 -2.76 0.78
C GLU A 147 -18.56 -4.23 0.35
N ALA A 148 -17.71 -4.56 -0.63
CA ALA A 148 -17.51 -5.93 -1.09
C ALA A 148 -16.77 -6.82 -0.06
N ALA A 149 -15.90 -6.23 0.76
CA ALA A 149 -15.05 -6.92 1.71
C ALA A 149 -15.71 -7.24 3.08
N SER A 150 -16.96 -6.83 3.29
CA SER A 150 -17.70 -6.79 4.57
C SER A 150 -17.92 -8.13 5.33
N ARG A 151 -17.22 -9.23 4.99
CA ARG A 151 -17.46 -10.58 5.56
C ARG A 151 -16.65 -10.94 6.80
N PHE A 152 -16.37 -9.98 7.69
CA PHE A 152 -15.81 -10.30 9.03
C PHE A 152 -16.89 -10.23 10.11
N ASP A 153 -17.91 -11.07 9.99
CA ASP A 153 -18.84 -11.31 11.09
C ASP A 153 -18.85 -12.81 11.43
N THR A 154 -18.38 -13.15 12.63
CA THR A 154 -18.61 -14.47 13.23
C THR A 154 -19.69 -14.44 14.30
N ASP A 155 -20.19 -13.28 14.75
CA ASP A 155 -20.96 -13.22 16.00
C ASP A 155 -22.12 -12.19 16.07
N GLY A 156 -22.48 -11.48 14.99
CA GLY A 156 -23.74 -10.74 14.90
C GLY A 156 -23.93 -9.62 15.92
N ARG A 157 -22.85 -9.00 16.43
CA ARG A 157 -22.90 -7.92 17.43
C ARG A 157 -22.79 -6.54 16.77
N PRO A 158 -23.57 -5.54 17.23
CA PRO A 158 -23.43 -4.15 16.75
C PRO A 158 -22.09 -3.57 17.22
N THR A 159 -21.27 -3.10 16.27
CA THR A 159 -19.89 -2.64 16.53
C THR A 159 -19.75 -1.15 16.20
N HIS A 160 -19.13 -0.36 17.08
CA HIS A 160 -18.85 1.06 16.84
C HIS A 160 -17.34 1.35 16.74
N LEU A 161 -16.92 1.46 15.47
CA LEU A 161 -15.82 2.23 14.87
C LEU A 161 -15.96 1.92 13.38
N THR A 162 -16.81 2.64 12.68
CA THR A 162 -17.24 2.35 11.28
C THR A 162 -16.06 2.03 10.34
N GLU A 163 -15.78 0.83 9.83
CA GLU A 163 -16.10 -0.56 10.20
C GLU A 163 -14.88 -1.50 9.97
N GLN A 164 -13.74 -0.94 9.53
CA GLN A 164 -12.40 -1.52 9.35
C GLN A 164 -11.52 -0.46 8.69
N SER A 165 -10.27 -0.33 9.11
CA SER A 165 -9.27 0.43 8.36
C SER A 165 -8.36 -0.53 7.63
N TYR A 166 -8.15 -0.29 6.35
CA TYR A 166 -7.25 -1.07 5.54
C TYR A 166 -5.96 -0.29 5.34
N ILE A 167 -4.87 -0.76 5.95
CA ILE A 167 -3.58 -0.08 5.94
C ILE A 167 -2.54 -1.03 5.33
N GLY A 168 -1.70 -0.50 4.46
CA GLY A 168 -0.80 -1.26 3.61
C GLY A 168 -1.53 -2.10 2.56
N GLU A 169 -2.74 -1.72 2.16
CA GLU A 169 -3.50 -2.48 1.17
C GLU A 169 -3.14 -2.15 -0.28
N THR A 170 -3.15 -3.19 -1.10
CA THR A 170 -3.09 -3.11 -2.54
C THR A 170 -4.50 -3.38 -3.05
N VAL A 171 -5.15 -2.35 -3.57
CA VAL A 171 -6.47 -2.43 -4.22
C VAL A 171 -6.29 -2.40 -5.73
N SER A 172 -6.81 -3.41 -6.42
CA SER A 172 -6.88 -3.45 -7.88
C SER A 172 -8.18 -4.05 -8.39
N ILE A 173 -8.47 -3.89 -9.68
CA ILE A 173 -9.63 -4.51 -10.33
C ILE A 173 -9.12 -5.59 -11.27
N ILE A 174 -9.67 -6.80 -11.15
CA ILE A 174 -9.45 -7.89 -12.12
C ILE A 174 -10.72 -8.11 -12.92
N TYR A 175 -10.57 -8.10 -14.24
CA TYR A 175 -11.63 -8.38 -15.19
C TYR A 175 -11.55 -9.84 -15.65
N ALA A 176 -12.59 -10.61 -15.34
CA ALA A 176 -12.72 -12.00 -15.78
C ALA A 176 -13.53 -12.08 -17.09
N PRO A 177 -13.02 -12.77 -18.12
CA PRO A 177 -13.68 -12.86 -19.41
C PRO A 177 -14.82 -13.89 -19.39
N VAL A 178 -15.97 -13.49 -19.90
CA VAL A 178 -17.11 -14.35 -20.18
C VAL A 178 -17.62 -14.08 -21.59
N TYR A 179 -18.30 -15.05 -22.19
CA TYR A 179 -18.94 -14.88 -23.49
C TYR A 179 -20.37 -15.40 -23.48
N LEU A 180 -21.20 -14.87 -24.36
CA LEU A 180 -22.58 -15.31 -24.52
C LEU A 180 -22.65 -16.40 -25.58
N GLU A 181 -23.26 -17.53 -25.24
CA GLU A 181 -23.55 -18.61 -26.19
C GLU A 181 -25.01 -19.03 -26.03
N GLY A 182 -25.84 -18.66 -27.01
CA GLY A 182 -27.29 -18.79 -26.91
C GLY A 182 -27.86 -17.98 -25.74
N ASN A 183 -28.46 -18.67 -24.77
CA ASN A 183 -29.08 -18.04 -23.60
C ASN A 183 -28.21 -18.03 -22.33
N PHE A 184 -27.01 -18.62 -22.38
CA PHE A 184 -26.18 -18.82 -21.20
C PHE A 184 -24.90 -17.99 -21.29
N LEU A 185 -24.45 -17.47 -20.15
CA LEU A 185 -23.13 -16.89 -20.01
C LEU A 185 -22.13 -18.00 -19.68
N HIS A 186 -21.07 -18.05 -20.47
CA HIS A 186 -20.00 -19.03 -20.32
C HIS A 186 -18.74 -18.34 -19.83
N ASP A 187 -18.06 -19.02 -18.91
CA ASP A 187 -16.70 -18.70 -18.51
C ASP A 187 -15.77 -18.88 -19.72
N ALA A 188 -15.05 -17.84 -20.14
CA ALA A 188 -14.20 -17.91 -21.34
C ALA A 188 -12.94 -18.77 -21.14
N ILE A 189 -12.55 -19.03 -19.89
CA ILE A 189 -11.36 -19.81 -19.53
C ILE A 189 -11.75 -21.29 -19.49
N LEU A 190 -12.78 -21.63 -18.73
CA LEU A 190 -13.23 -23.03 -18.57
C LEU A 190 -14.17 -23.51 -19.67
N ARG A 191 -14.73 -22.59 -20.47
CA ARG A 191 -15.76 -22.84 -21.50
C ARG A 191 -16.99 -23.56 -20.95
N LYS A 192 -17.30 -23.30 -19.68
CA LYS A 192 -18.47 -23.87 -18.99
C LYS A 192 -19.50 -22.78 -18.71
N PRO A 193 -20.80 -23.11 -18.72
CA PRO A 193 -21.83 -22.17 -18.30
C PRO A 193 -21.61 -21.77 -16.85
N LEU A 194 -21.89 -20.50 -16.53
CA LEU A 194 -21.93 -20.02 -15.15
C LEU A 194 -23.21 -20.56 -14.48
N PRO A 195 -23.09 -21.41 -13.43
CA PRO A 195 -24.20 -22.21 -12.92
C PRO A 195 -25.41 -21.37 -12.44
N ASP A 196 -25.16 -20.18 -11.90
CA ASP A 196 -26.20 -19.31 -11.33
C ASP A 196 -26.62 -18.16 -12.26
N CYS A 197 -26.09 -18.11 -13.49
CA CYS A 197 -26.32 -16.99 -14.40
C CYS A 197 -27.42 -17.31 -15.42
N GLY A 198 -28.67 -17.30 -14.95
CA GLY A 198 -29.87 -17.45 -15.79
C GLY A 198 -30.17 -16.26 -16.71
N LYS A 199 -31.29 -16.32 -17.44
CA LYS A 199 -31.72 -15.26 -18.40
C LYS A 199 -31.84 -13.87 -17.76
N GLU A 200 -32.35 -13.79 -16.54
CA GLU A 200 -32.52 -12.52 -15.82
C GLU A 200 -31.17 -11.89 -15.47
N ALA A 201 -30.28 -12.64 -14.80
CA ALA A 201 -28.92 -12.17 -14.49
C ALA A 201 -28.15 -11.74 -15.75
N ARG A 202 -28.27 -12.50 -16.84
CA ARG A 202 -27.72 -12.13 -18.14
C ARG A 202 -28.27 -10.79 -18.63
N ASN A 203 -29.58 -10.60 -18.65
CA ASN A 203 -30.19 -9.37 -19.13
C ASN A 203 -29.71 -8.16 -18.32
N THR A 204 -29.62 -8.31 -16.99
CA THR A 204 -29.06 -7.29 -16.10
C THR A 204 -27.60 -6.97 -16.46
N LEU A 205 -26.75 -7.99 -16.62
CA LEU A 205 -25.33 -7.77 -16.99
C LEU A 205 -25.18 -7.05 -18.34
N LEU A 206 -26.07 -7.30 -19.29
CA LEU A 206 -26.05 -6.64 -20.60
C LEU A 206 -26.52 -5.18 -20.54
N THR A 207 -27.28 -4.77 -19.52
CA THR A 207 -27.71 -3.37 -19.34
C THR A 207 -26.77 -2.55 -18.46
N LEU A 208 -25.86 -3.19 -17.71
CA LEU A 208 -24.91 -2.49 -16.84
C LEU A 208 -24.00 -1.52 -17.61
N PRO A 209 -23.63 -0.38 -16.99
CA PRO A 209 -22.78 0.60 -17.64
C PRO A 209 -21.37 0.03 -17.92
N ASN A 210 -20.76 0.54 -18.98
CA ASN A 210 -19.36 0.25 -19.28
C ASN A 210 -18.43 0.97 -18.31
N ALA A 211 -17.30 0.34 -18.00
CA ALA A 211 -16.22 1.00 -17.27
C ALA A 211 -15.71 2.20 -18.07
N ALA A 212 -15.42 3.30 -17.38
CA ALA A 212 -14.78 4.45 -18.00
C ALA A 212 -13.40 4.03 -18.59
N PRO A 213 -13.00 4.60 -19.74
CA PRO A 213 -11.69 4.36 -20.33
C PRO A 213 -10.57 4.55 -19.30
N TRP A 214 -9.60 3.64 -19.34
CA TRP A 214 -8.50 3.63 -18.37
C TRP A 214 -7.26 3.00 -19.00
N GLN A 215 -6.09 3.48 -18.60
CA GLN A 215 -4.80 2.91 -18.98
C GLN A 215 -3.76 3.16 -17.90
N VAL A 216 -2.81 2.24 -17.77
CA VAL A 216 -1.57 2.49 -17.03
C VAL A 216 -0.71 3.49 -17.80
N ARG A 217 -0.03 4.37 -17.08
CA ARG A 217 0.87 5.38 -17.64
C ARG A 217 2.30 5.08 -17.22
N PHE A 218 3.21 5.31 -18.15
CA PHE A 218 4.63 5.06 -17.98
C PHE A 218 5.36 6.39 -17.90
N VAL A 219 5.66 6.83 -16.69
CA VAL A 219 6.28 8.13 -16.42
C VAL A 219 7.80 7.96 -16.36
N SER A 220 8.54 8.88 -16.98
CA SER A 220 10.00 8.88 -16.93
C SER A 220 10.51 9.04 -15.50
N THR A 221 11.47 8.24 -15.06
CA THR A 221 12.05 8.34 -13.70
C THR A 221 13.13 9.41 -13.57
N LEU A 222 13.08 10.45 -14.41
CA LEU A 222 13.95 11.62 -14.33
C LEU A 222 13.39 12.63 -13.32
N CYS A 223 14.27 13.23 -12.55
CA CYS A 223 13.93 14.23 -11.55
C CYS A 223 13.31 15.47 -12.25
N PRO A 224 12.08 15.87 -11.90
CA PRO A 224 11.44 17.06 -12.48
C PRO A 224 12.23 18.35 -12.26
N HIS A 225 13.05 18.41 -11.21
CA HIS A 225 13.83 19.60 -10.87
C HIS A 225 15.17 19.70 -11.60
N CYS A 226 15.95 18.61 -11.67
CA CYS A 226 17.32 18.66 -12.20
C CYS A 226 17.60 17.71 -13.38
N GLY A 227 16.63 16.90 -13.81
CA GLY A 227 16.76 15.98 -14.93
C GLY A 227 17.61 14.74 -14.69
N TRP A 228 18.16 14.54 -13.48
CA TRP A 228 18.91 13.32 -13.13
C TRP A 228 18.00 12.14 -12.84
N ASP A 229 18.51 10.93 -13.03
CA ASP A 229 17.80 9.70 -12.66
C ASP A 229 17.42 9.70 -11.18
N MET A 230 16.17 9.30 -10.90
CA MET A 230 15.67 9.07 -9.56
C MET A 230 15.80 7.60 -9.15
N GLU A 231 16.08 7.42 -7.87
CA GLU A 231 16.25 6.13 -7.20
C GLU A 231 14.99 5.70 -6.45
N GLY A 232 14.76 4.40 -6.44
CA GLY A 232 13.62 3.75 -5.79
C GLY A 232 13.66 2.24 -6.09
N GLU A 233 13.16 1.45 -5.14
CA GLU A 233 12.93 0.01 -5.31
C GLU A 233 11.63 -0.26 -6.08
N ARG A 234 11.39 -1.52 -6.46
CA ARG A 234 10.35 -1.89 -7.42
C ARG A 234 8.94 -1.47 -7.01
N ASP A 235 8.65 -1.46 -5.72
CA ASP A 235 7.38 -1.13 -5.08
C ASP A 235 7.38 0.26 -4.42
N ALA A 236 8.43 1.06 -4.63
CA ALA A 236 8.56 2.37 -4.02
C ALA A 236 7.50 3.36 -4.53
N LEU A 237 6.78 3.99 -3.60
CA LEU A 237 5.81 5.07 -3.85
C LEU A 237 6.45 6.46 -3.85
N VAL A 238 7.65 6.57 -3.27
CA VAL A 238 8.46 7.80 -3.25
C VAL A 238 9.81 7.53 -3.87
N MET A 239 10.14 8.33 -4.87
CA MET A 239 11.40 8.34 -5.59
C MET A 239 12.32 9.42 -5.01
N THR A 240 13.63 9.17 -4.95
CA THR A 240 14.61 10.14 -4.44
C THR A 240 15.63 10.51 -5.52
N CYS A 241 16.00 11.78 -5.59
CA CYS A 241 17.09 12.23 -6.47
C CYS A 241 18.32 12.56 -5.62
N ARG A 242 19.42 11.84 -5.85
CA ARG A 242 20.69 12.09 -5.14
C ARG A 242 21.39 13.38 -5.55
N ASN A 243 21.13 13.88 -6.76
CA ASN A 243 21.81 15.04 -7.30
C ASN A 243 21.37 16.35 -6.62
N CYS A 244 20.06 16.61 -6.58
CA CYS A 244 19.51 17.81 -5.94
C CYS A 244 18.86 17.55 -4.58
N SER A 245 19.06 16.36 -4.00
CA SER A 245 18.55 15.98 -2.68
C SER A 245 17.04 16.23 -2.51
N SER A 246 16.24 15.73 -3.44
CA SER A 246 14.78 15.90 -3.48
C SER A 246 14.04 14.57 -3.47
N ALA A 247 12.83 14.52 -2.91
CA ALA A 247 11.94 13.36 -2.96
C ALA A 247 10.65 13.68 -3.71
N TRP A 248 10.10 12.69 -4.40
CA TRP A 248 8.97 12.84 -5.31
C TRP A 248 8.00 11.66 -5.21
N SER A 249 6.71 11.93 -5.08
CA SER A 249 5.65 10.93 -5.24
C SER A 249 4.94 11.16 -6.57
N CYS A 250 4.54 10.10 -7.26
CA CYS A 250 3.78 10.23 -8.50
C CYS A 250 2.29 10.13 -8.21
N ASP A 251 1.55 11.18 -8.56
CA ASP A 251 0.09 11.20 -8.48
C ASP A 251 -0.48 11.31 -9.91
N GLU A 252 -1.26 10.31 -10.31
CA GLU A 252 -1.81 10.04 -11.65
C GLU A 252 -0.76 9.97 -12.79
N GLU A 253 0.02 11.04 -12.97
CA GLU A 253 0.97 11.29 -14.05
C GLU A 253 2.14 12.19 -13.65
N GLU A 254 2.01 12.95 -12.57
CA GLU A 254 2.94 14.00 -12.24
C GLU A 254 3.67 13.69 -10.94
N PHE A 255 4.99 13.84 -10.99
CA PHE A 255 5.81 13.81 -9.80
C PHE A 255 5.63 15.10 -9.02
N ARG A 256 5.14 14.96 -7.79
CA ARG A 256 4.97 16.06 -6.84
C ARG A 256 6.04 15.99 -5.76
N PRO A 257 6.59 17.13 -5.32
CA PRO A 257 7.63 17.16 -4.31
C PRO A 257 7.08 16.67 -2.96
N VAL A 258 7.87 15.83 -2.29
CA VAL A 258 7.56 15.31 -0.95
C VAL A 258 8.53 15.96 0.05
N PRO A 259 8.03 16.71 1.04
CA PRO A 259 8.88 17.20 2.13
C PRO A 259 9.52 16.02 2.86
N PHE A 260 10.84 16.00 2.93
CA PHE A 260 11.56 14.91 3.56
C PHE A 260 12.90 15.33 4.16
N HIS A 261 13.41 14.53 5.10
CA HIS A 261 14.80 14.61 5.55
C HIS A 261 15.24 13.29 6.20
N TYR A 262 16.54 13.18 6.44
CA TYR A 262 17.14 12.08 7.19
C TYR A 262 17.61 12.58 8.54
N LEU A 263 17.39 11.80 9.60
CA LEU A 263 17.91 12.14 10.92
C LEU A 263 19.40 11.85 11.02
N LYS A 264 20.10 12.71 11.77
CA LYS A 264 21.48 12.47 12.15
C LYS A 264 21.55 11.25 13.06
N SER A 265 22.41 10.30 12.72
CA SER A 265 22.65 9.12 13.55
C SER A 265 23.76 9.39 14.58
N PRO A 266 23.60 9.00 15.85
CA PRO A 266 24.65 9.09 16.86
C PRO A 266 25.80 8.08 16.65
N SER A 267 25.58 7.07 15.81
CA SER A 267 26.56 6.03 15.44
C SER A 267 26.41 5.67 13.96
N GLU A 268 27.30 4.84 13.41
CA GLU A 268 27.22 4.43 12.01
C GLU A 268 25.90 3.69 11.72
N ALA A 269 25.02 4.30 10.91
CA ALA A 269 23.74 3.72 10.54
C ALA A 269 23.94 2.58 9.53
N PHE A 270 23.23 1.48 9.74
CA PHE A 270 23.20 0.35 8.82
C PHE A 270 22.13 0.53 7.73
N ILE A 271 20.97 1.06 8.11
CA ILE A 271 19.85 1.34 7.20
C ILE A 271 19.02 2.49 7.75
N TYR A 272 18.37 3.22 6.85
CA TYR A 272 17.34 4.20 7.20
C TYR A 272 15.94 3.65 6.93
N LEU A 273 15.05 3.74 7.92
CA LEU A 273 13.65 3.34 7.76
C LEU A 273 12.75 4.59 7.69
N PRO A 274 11.82 4.67 6.72
CA PRO A 274 11.00 5.86 6.54
C PRO A 274 9.76 5.86 7.44
N PHE A 275 9.44 7.02 8.01
CA PHE A 275 8.23 7.26 8.80
C PHE A 275 7.54 8.54 8.32
N TRP A 276 6.22 8.50 8.24
CA TRP A 276 5.42 9.70 8.06
C TRP A 276 5.24 10.40 9.40
N ARG A 277 5.64 11.66 9.47
CA ARG A 277 5.25 12.60 10.53
C ARG A 277 4.03 13.38 10.05
N LEU A 278 2.98 13.37 10.85
CA LEU A 278 1.66 13.85 10.48
C LEU A 278 1.19 14.90 11.49
N SER A 279 0.71 16.04 10.99
CA SER A 279 -0.08 16.99 11.76
C SER A 279 -1.55 16.82 11.41
N ALA A 280 -2.45 16.97 12.38
CA ALA A 280 -3.88 16.95 12.13
C ALA A 280 -4.59 17.93 13.06
N ARG A 281 -5.71 18.47 12.60
CA ARG A 281 -6.62 19.29 13.42
C ARG A 281 -7.79 18.42 13.86
N PHE A 282 -8.16 18.55 15.13
CA PHE A 282 -9.21 17.75 15.74
C PHE A 282 -10.40 18.63 16.13
N GLU A 283 -11.60 18.14 15.87
CA GLU A 283 -12.86 18.68 16.40
C GLU A 283 -13.51 17.59 17.25
N GLY A 284 -14.07 17.96 18.42
CA GLY A 284 -14.70 17.01 19.35
C GLY A 284 -13.77 16.40 20.40
N VAL A 285 -12.44 16.55 20.28
CA VAL A 285 -11.46 16.12 21.29
C VAL A 285 -10.27 17.10 21.33
N PRO A 286 -9.79 17.53 22.51
CA PRO A 286 -8.56 18.31 22.60
C PRO A 286 -7.36 17.41 22.24
N MET A 287 -6.64 17.78 21.18
CA MET A 287 -5.48 17.03 20.68
C MET A 287 -4.58 17.96 19.85
N ASP A 288 -4.29 19.15 20.38
CA ASP A 288 -3.46 20.14 19.71
C ASP A 288 -2.01 20.08 20.20
N SER A 289 -1.80 19.61 21.44
CA SER A 289 -0.51 19.68 22.13
C SER A 289 0.01 18.33 22.62
N ILE A 290 1.31 18.27 22.92
CA ILE A 290 1.91 17.10 23.58
C ILE A 290 1.28 16.86 24.96
N ALA A 291 0.86 17.92 25.65
CA ALA A 291 0.14 17.80 26.92
C ALA A 291 -1.21 17.07 26.77
N ASP A 292 -1.92 17.27 25.67
CA ASP A 292 -3.17 16.56 25.38
C ASP A 292 -2.93 15.07 25.15
N LEU A 293 -1.84 14.73 24.44
CA LEU A 293 -1.42 13.34 24.28
C LEU A 293 -1.08 12.67 25.61
N ILE A 294 -0.40 13.40 26.51
CA ILE A 294 -0.10 12.94 27.88
C ILE A 294 -1.38 12.62 28.64
N ARG A 295 -2.38 13.52 28.57
CA ARG A 295 -3.68 13.33 29.22
C ARG A 295 -4.45 12.15 28.64
N LEU A 296 -4.50 12.03 27.31
CA LEU A 296 -5.17 10.93 26.62
C LEU A 296 -4.63 9.57 27.09
N GLY A 297 -3.30 9.44 27.12
CA GLY A 297 -2.63 8.17 27.44
C GLY A 297 -2.34 7.95 28.93
N ASN A 298 -2.65 8.91 29.80
CA ASN A 298 -2.13 8.95 31.18
C ASN A 298 -0.62 8.63 31.22
N LEU A 299 0.14 9.29 30.34
CA LEU A 299 1.56 8.97 30.15
C LEU A 299 2.36 9.36 31.40
N PRO A 300 3.46 8.64 31.72
CA PRO A 300 4.32 8.95 32.87
C PRO A 300 5.20 10.19 32.62
N ARG A 301 4.58 11.32 32.30
CA ARG A 301 5.20 12.61 31.99
C ARG A 301 4.30 13.71 32.54
N VAL A 302 4.89 14.77 33.08
CA VAL A 302 4.13 15.93 33.56
C VAL A 302 3.86 16.88 32.40
N ALA A 303 2.60 17.31 32.24
CA ALA A 303 2.22 18.37 31.32
C ALA A 303 2.77 19.72 31.84
N THR A 304 3.86 20.19 31.24
CA THR A 304 4.48 21.48 31.57
C THR A 304 4.00 22.56 30.58
N PRO A 305 4.12 23.86 30.90
CA PRO A 305 3.72 24.93 29.97
C PRO A 305 4.38 24.83 28.59
N ALA A 306 5.63 24.37 28.52
CA ALA A 306 6.31 24.13 27.25
C ALA A 306 5.65 23.02 26.42
N LEU A 307 5.07 22.01 27.06
CA LEU A 307 4.38 20.90 26.39
C LEU A 307 2.92 21.21 26.05
N GLU A 308 2.29 22.17 26.73
CA GLU A 308 1.00 22.74 26.30
C GLU A 308 1.16 23.55 25.01
N ALA A 309 2.30 24.26 24.87
CA ALA A 309 2.59 25.06 23.68
C ALA A 309 3.16 24.24 22.52
N ALA A 310 3.72 23.06 22.78
CA ALA A 310 4.33 22.21 21.76
C ALA A 310 3.25 21.41 21.00
N PRO A 311 3.17 21.51 19.67
CA PRO A 311 2.17 20.79 18.88
C PRO A 311 2.40 19.27 18.95
N VAL A 312 1.32 18.51 18.92
CA VAL A 312 1.40 17.05 18.79
C VAL A 312 1.55 16.63 17.33
N HIS A 313 2.42 15.65 17.08
CA HIS A 313 2.53 14.98 15.80
C HIS A 313 2.20 13.49 15.93
N PHE A 314 1.53 12.93 14.94
CA PHE A 314 1.32 11.50 14.82
C PHE A 314 2.37 10.90 13.90
N TRP A 315 2.79 9.68 14.22
CA TRP A 315 3.84 8.99 13.49
C TRP A 315 3.33 7.66 12.97
N SER A 316 3.68 7.35 11.72
CA SER A 316 3.28 6.11 11.05
C SER A 316 4.45 5.55 10.25
N PRO A 317 4.78 4.25 10.33
CA PRO A 317 5.73 3.65 9.40
C PRO A 317 5.30 3.91 7.96
N ALA A 318 6.21 4.41 7.12
CA ALA A 318 5.92 4.68 5.70
C ALA A 318 6.11 3.43 4.82
N PHE A 319 6.07 2.25 5.44
CA PHE A 319 6.34 0.96 4.81
C PHE A 319 5.53 -0.14 5.45
N LYS A 320 5.25 -1.18 4.66
CA LYS A 320 4.44 -2.32 5.07
C LYS A 320 5.22 -3.28 5.97
N VAL A 321 4.70 -3.54 7.17
CA VAL A 321 5.21 -4.54 8.13
C VAL A 321 4.05 -5.29 8.78
N ASN A 322 4.35 -6.34 9.55
CA ASN A 322 3.33 -7.07 10.31
C ASN A 322 2.47 -6.11 11.17
N PRO A 323 1.14 -6.32 11.26
CA PRO A 323 0.24 -5.42 11.98
C PRO A 323 0.63 -5.09 13.42
N ALA A 324 1.05 -6.08 14.20
CA ALA A 324 1.38 -5.88 15.61
C ALA A 324 2.65 -5.03 15.77
N LEU A 325 3.58 -5.12 14.82
CA LEU A 325 4.75 -4.25 14.78
C LEU A 325 4.38 -2.84 14.32
N PHE A 326 3.54 -2.73 13.28
CA PHE A 326 3.08 -1.46 12.73
C PHE A 326 2.47 -0.56 13.81
N ILE A 327 1.47 -1.06 14.55
CA ILE A 327 0.79 -0.32 15.62
C ILE A 327 1.74 0.02 16.77
N ARG A 328 2.62 -0.93 17.14
CA ARG A 328 3.59 -0.72 18.20
C ARG A 328 4.50 0.46 17.89
N TRP A 329 5.02 0.54 16.67
CA TRP A 329 5.87 1.65 16.24
C TRP A 329 5.09 2.95 16.09
N ALA A 330 3.92 2.94 15.45
CA ALA A 330 3.08 4.14 15.36
C ALA A 330 2.84 4.75 16.75
N ARG A 331 2.48 3.90 17.73
CA ARG A 331 2.34 4.27 19.14
C ARG A 331 3.63 4.80 19.76
N GLN A 332 4.72 4.04 19.69
CA GLN A 332 5.98 4.39 20.37
C GLN A 332 6.60 5.67 19.82
N MET A 333 6.58 5.86 18.50
CA MET A 333 7.08 7.05 17.83
C MET A 333 6.23 8.28 18.19
N THR A 334 4.90 8.13 18.21
CA THR A 334 3.97 9.22 18.61
C THR A 334 4.12 9.62 20.07
N VAL A 335 4.30 8.65 20.98
CA VAL A 335 4.53 8.93 22.41
C VAL A 335 5.90 9.57 22.67
N PHE A 336 6.93 9.14 21.94
CA PHE A 336 8.29 9.63 22.14
C PHE A 336 8.53 11.01 21.53
N GLN A 337 7.95 11.32 20.36
CA GLN A 337 8.20 12.54 19.57
C GLN A 337 9.71 12.77 19.34
N PRO A 338 10.39 11.92 18.55
CA PRO A 338 11.84 11.98 18.41
C PRO A 338 12.31 13.33 17.87
N ASP A 339 13.45 13.80 18.38
CA ASP A 339 14.06 15.05 17.93
C ASP A 339 14.52 14.96 16.47
N GLU A 340 14.16 15.96 15.67
CA GLU A 340 14.29 15.95 14.22
C GLU A 340 15.54 16.70 13.74
N THR A 341 16.68 16.41 14.36
CA THR A 341 17.95 16.98 13.89
C THR A 341 18.31 16.40 12.52
N ALA A 342 18.00 17.16 11.48
CA ALA A 342 18.20 16.76 10.10
C ALA A 342 19.68 16.72 9.70
N MET A 343 20.03 15.78 8.82
CA MET A 343 21.28 15.80 8.09
C MET A 343 21.20 16.79 6.91
N GLY A 344 22.30 17.47 6.62
CA GLY A 344 22.38 18.39 5.48
C GLY A 344 22.46 17.72 4.11
N ASN A 345 22.85 16.44 4.05
CA ASN A 345 23.03 15.69 2.81
C ASN A 345 22.37 14.31 2.90
N LEU A 346 21.98 13.77 1.73
CA LEU A 346 21.54 12.39 1.61
C LEU A 346 22.63 11.40 2.03
N PRO A 347 22.33 10.41 2.89
CA PRO A 347 23.31 9.41 3.26
C PRO A 347 23.65 8.49 2.08
N LYS A 348 24.86 7.94 2.10
CA LYS A 348 25.25 6.83 1.20
C LYS A 348 24.67 5.49 1.65
N VAL A 349 24.24 5.41 2.92
CA VAL A 349 23.63 4.23 3.55
C VAL A 349 22.28 3.93 2.88
N PRO A 350 21.91 2.65 2.68
CA PRO A 350 20.63 2.28 2.11
C PRO A 350 19.45 2.85 2.93
N ALA A 351 18.36 3.15 2.22
CA ALA A 351 17.08 3.49 2.81
C ALA A 351 16.04 2.47 2.36
N HIS A 352 15.21 2.00 3.28
CA HIS A 352 14.08 1.14 2.95
C HIS A 352 13.03 1.95 2.16
N PRO A 353 12.40 1.36 1.13
CA PRO A 353 11.45 2.08 0.28
C PRO A 353 10.20 2.51 1.05
N VAL A 354 9.57 3.57 0.56
CA VAL A 354 8.24 3.97 0.99
C VAL A 354 7.23 3.09 0.27
N THR A 355 6.55 2.21 1.01
CA THR A 355 5.57 1.24 0.45
C THR A 355 4.17 1.43 1.03
N LEU A 356 3.99 2.44 1.89
CA LEU A 356 2.70 2.85 2.45
C LEU A 356 2.41 4.33 2.08
N PRO A 357 1.28 4.60 1.38
CA PRO A 357 0.97 5.94 0.91
C PRO A 357 0.56 6.88 2.04
N LEU A 358 0.73 8.18 1.81
CA LEU A 358 0.45 9.22 2.80
C LEU A 358 -1.02 9.24 3.26
N CYS A 359 -1.98 8.97 2.36
CA CYS A 359 -3.40 8.92 2.71
C CYS A 359 -3.67 7.85 3.78
N GLU A 360 -3.15 6.63 3.59
CA GLU A 360 -3.25 5.56 4.57
C GLU A 360 -2.54 5.93 5.88
N ALA A 361 -1.41 6.64 5.82
CA ALA A 361 -0.74 7.10 7.03
C ALA A 361 -1.66 8.00 7.88
N PHE A 362 -2.44 8.90 7.28
CA PHE A 362 -3.44 9.70 8.00
C PHE A 362 -4.57 8.85 8.59
N GLU A 363 -5.00 7.80 7.90
CA GLU A 363 -6.02 6.86 8.41
C GLU A 363 -5.54 6.11 9.66
N THR A 364 -4.23 6.08 9.95
CA THR A 364 -3.70 5.47 11.17
C THR A 364 -3.85 6.32 12.44
N ILE A 365 -4.24 7.60 12.32
CA ILE A 365 -4.33 8.50 13.48
C ILE A 365 -5.36 8.00 14.53
N PRO A 366 -6.63 7.72 14.20
CA PRO A 366 -7.60 7.19 15.16
C PRO A 366 -7.12 5.91 15.85
N ILE A 367 -6.49 5.01 15.07
CA ILE A 367 -5.94 3.73 15.54
C ILE A 367 -4.81 3.99 16.54
N THR A 368 -3.90 4.91 16.22
CA THR A 368 -2.79 5.28 17.09
C THR A 368 -3.30 5.91 18.38
N MET A 369 -4.27 6.82 18.32
CA MET A 369 -4.92 7.42 19.49
C MET A 369 -5.58 6.35 20.38
N ALA A 370 -6.37 5.45 19.81
CA ALA A 370 -7.00 4.36 20.56
C ALA A 370 -5.98 3.40 21.19
N SER A 371 -4.80 3.23 20.59
CA SER A 371 -3.69 2.44 21.16
C SER A 371 -2.96 3.13 22.31
N ILE A 372 -3.06 4.46 22.39
CA ILE A 372 -2.45 5.27 23.44
C ILE A 372 -3.44 5.49 24.59
N ALA A 373 -4.72 5.65 24.30
CA ALA A 373 -5.77 5.99 25.26
C ALA A 373 -5.77 5.10 26.52
N ALA A 374 -5.68 5.73 27.69
CA ALA A 374 -5.73 5.03 28.98
C ALA A 374 -7.11 4.41 29.23
N ASN A 375 -8.18 5.14 28.91
CA ASN A 375 -9.56 4.66 28.98
C ASN A 375 -10.10 4.41 27.56
N LYS A 376 -9.78 3.24 27.00
CA LYS A 376 -10.22 2.85 25.66
C LYS A 376 -11.73 2.90 25.50
N ARG A 377 -12.49 2.44 26.50
CA ARG A 377 -13.97 2.38 26.41
C ARG A 377 -14.58 3.76 26.20
N MET A 378 -14.14 4.74 26.99
CA MET A 378 -14.61 6.12 26.87
C MET A 378 -14.16 6.76 25.57
N PHE A 379 -12.89 6.57 25.19
CA PHE A 379 -12.35 7.09 23.93
C PHE A 379 -13.14 6.57 22.71
N LEU A 380 -13.38 5.27 22.66
CA LEU A 380 -14.10 4.63 21.56
C LEU A 380 -15.57 5.06 21.49
N ALA A 381 -16.22 5.28 22.64
CA ALA A 381 -17.59 5.78 22.68
C ALA A 381 -17.72 7.20 22.13
N GLY A 382 -16.72 8.06 22.33
CA GLY A 382 -16.71 9.44 21.81
C GLY A 382 -16.13 9.60 20.40
N LEU A 383 -15.46 8.58 19.87
CA LEU A 383 -14.78 8.66 18.57
C LEU A 383 -15.70 8.99 17.38
N PRO A 384 -16.97 8.54 17.30
CA PRO A 384 -17.88 8.94 16.22
C PRO A 384 -18.11 10.45 16.11
N ASP A 385 -17.95 11.20 17.21
CA ASP A 385 -18.11 12.65 17.24
C ASP A 385 -16.81 13.40 16.93
N VAL A 386 -15.69 12.69 16.81
CA VAL A 386 -14.39 13.27 16.51
C VAL A 386 -14.21 13.42 15.01
N ARG A 387 -13.94 14.65 14.56
CA ARG A 387 -13.53 14.93 13.18
C ARG A 387 -12.05 15.21 13.13
N ILE A 388 -11.36 14.53 12.22
CA ILE A 388 -9.91 14.67 12.02
C ILE A 388 -9.68 15.25 10.63
N HIS A 389 -9.00 16.38 10.58
CA HIS A 389 -8.63 17.05 9.35
C HIS A 389 -7.12 16.87 9.11
N PRO A 390 -6.71 16.21 8.01
CA PRO A 390 -5.31 16.08 7.65
C PRO A 390 -4.64 17.46 7.54
N GLY A 391 -3.46 17.60 8.14
CA GLY A 391 -2.64 18.81 8.07
C GLY A 391 -1.34 18.55 7.30
N GLU A 392 -0.28 19.24 7.70
CA GLU A 392 1.04 19.05 7.12
C GLU A 392 1.58 17.64 7.34
N SER A 393 2.39 17.18 6.39
CA SER A 393 3.09 15.90 6.49
C SER A 393 4.53 16.02 6.04
N ARG A 394 5.37 15.13 6.56
CA ARG A 394 6.78 15.03 6.19
C ARG A 394 7.25 13.59 6.27
N LEU A 395 8.05 13.17 5.30
CA LEU A 395 8.73 11.89 5.32
C LEU A 395 10.05 12.01 6.10
N VAL A 396 10.24 11.23 7.15
CA VAL A 396 11.42 11.28 7.99
C VAL A 396 12.11 9.92 7.94
N TYR A 397 13.38 9.91 7.55
CA TYR A 397 14.18 8.69 7.52
C TYR A 397 14.97 8.55 8.83
N HIS A 398 14.62 7.52 9.60
CA HIS A 398 15.21 7.22 10.91
C HIS A 398 16.38 6.25 10.81
N PRO A 399 17.52 6.51 11.46
CA PRO A 399 18.68 5.64 11.42
C PRO A 399 18.50 4.40 12.31
N PHE A 400 18.80 3.23 11.75
CA PHE A 400 18.87 1.96 12.47
C PHE A 400 20.26 1.38 12.37
N VAL A 401 20.76 0.84 13.48
CA VAL A 401 22.04 0.13 13.57
C VAL A 401 21.81 -1.36 13.64
N LEU A 402 22.73 -2.14 13.05
CA LEU A 402 22.65 -3.60 13.10
C LEU A 402 23.26 -4.11 14.41
N ARG A 403 22.50 -4.91 15.17
CA ARG A 403 22.99 -5.67 16.31
C ARG A 403 22.61 -7.14 16.13
N GLN A 404 23.61 -7.97 15.85
CA GLN A 404 23.40 -9.39 15.51
C GLN A 404 22.44 -9.55 14.31
N ASN A 405 21.20 -10.00 14.54
CA ASN A 405 20.16 -10.16 13.51
C ASN A 405 19.00 -9.15 13.66
N GLU A 406 19.15 -8.18 14.56
CA GLU A 406 18.15 -7.14 14.82
C GLU A 406 18.63 -5.78 14.32
N LEU A 407 17.67 -4.98 13.86
CA LEU A 407 17.85 -3.56 13.61
C LEU A 407 17.38 -2.80 14.84
N VAL A 408 18.19 -1.86 15.32
CA VAL A 408 17.90 -1.08 16.52
C VAL A 408 17.87 0.39 16.15
N HIS A 409 16.77 1.08 16.45
CA HIS A 409 16.67 2.52 16.22
C HIS A 409 17.78 3.24 17.01
N ALA A 410 18.60 4.04 16.34
CA ALA A 410 19.87 4.52 16.90
C ALA A 410 19.72 5.39 18.16
N THR A 411 18.63 6.16 18.27
CA THR A 411 18.33 6.98 19.46
C THR A 411 17.38 6.29 20.44
N MET A 412 16.26 5.76 19.96
CA MET A 412 15.17 5.22 20.81
C MET A 412 15.41 3.79 21.31
N GLY A 413 16.36 3.05 20.73
CA GLY A 413 16.61 1.66 21.09
C GLY A 413 15.51 0.67 20.67
N LEU A 414 14.52 1.10 19.86
CA LEU A 414 13.47 0.22 19.37
C LEU A 414 14.05 -0.86 18.46
N THR A 415 13.78 -2.13 18.76
CA THR A 415 14.31 -3.27 18.02
C THR A 415 13.30 -3.84 17.03
N VAL A 416 13.80 -4.41 15.95
CA VAL A 416 13.03 -5.18 14.97
C VAL A 416 13.90 -6.25 14.35
N ASP A 417 13.34 -7.44 14.15
CA ASP A 417 14.01 -8.49 13.39
C ASP A 417 14.20 -8.03 11.94
N ARG A 418 15.41 -8.19 11.40
CA ARG A 418 15.73 -7.76 10.03
C ARG A 418 14.78 -8.36 8.97
N ARG A 419 14.29 -9.57 9.19
CA ARG A 419 13.35 -10.28 8.30
C ARG A 419 11.96 -9.65 8.30
N ALA A 420 11.59 -8.89 9.33
CA ALA A 420 10.29 -8.21 9.37
C ALA A 420 10.16 -7.16 8.25
N LEU A 421 11.27 -6.61 7.73
CA LEU A 421 11.25 -5.69 6.59
C LEU A 421 10.94 -6.38 5.26
N SER A 422 11.12 -7.70 5.18
CA SER A 422 10.72 -8.48 4.00
C SER A 422 9.22 -8.79 3.98
N PHE A 423 8.50 -8.50 5.07
CA PHE A 423 7.06 -8.72 5.17
C PHE A 423 6.27 -7.91 4.14
N GLY A 424 6.72 -6.69 3.84
CA GLY A 424 6.10 -5.84 2.81
C GLY A 424 6.08 -6.47 1.42
N GLY A 425 7.07 -7.29 1.06
CA GLY A 425 7.07 -8.02 -0.21
C GLY A 425 5.99 -9.11 -0.31
N PHE A 426 5.41 -9.53 0.83
CA PHE A 426 4.28 -10.46 0.87
C PHE A 426 2.92 -9.75 0.89
N LEU A 427 2.88 -8.44 1.15
CA LEU A 427 1.69 -7.58 1.20
C LEU A 427 1.55 -6.77 -0.10
#